data_AF-A0A7C6A7N1-F1
#
_entry.id   AF-A0A7C6A7N1-F1
#
_cell.length_a   1.000
_cell.length_b   1.000
_cell.length_c   1.000
_cell.angle_alpha   90.00
_cell.angle_beta   90.00
_cell.angle_gamma   90.00
#
_symmetry.space_group_name_H-M   'P 1'
#
loop_
_entity.id
_entity.type
_entity.pdbx_description
1 polymer ?
#
loop_
_entity_poly.entity_id
_entity_poly.type
_entity_poly.pdbx_seq_one_letter_code
_entity_poly.pdbx_strand_id
1 'polypeptide(L)'
;YIISVDLPYANYSGRYFDIDFLKNFVNYFVVMSYDYSGAWSSISGYNAPLKSGFCNTHDIQKSIEYWLARGIDSKKILLGIPFYGRAFDADGPCQEFNQSFAATYRNILSLLKNENYQYFWDFMTKTPYLVSKKNKIYYSFDDPSSINYKVLYAFRMNLGGIAIWEITQDIVDNHHLLLPEIVQTIKNNQLLN
;
A
#
# COMPACT_ATOMS: atom_id res chain seq x y z
N TYR A 1 13.37 13.20 21.88
CA TYR A 1 13.68 12.44 20.66
C TYR A 1 12.52 11.50 20.37
N ILE A 2 12.26 11.20 19.09
CA ILE A 2 11.21 10.27 18.65
C ILE A 2 11.90 9.00 18.13
N ILE A 3 11.36 7.83 18.50
CA ILE A 3 11.76 6.54 17.95
C ILE A 3 10.60 5.99 17.12
N SER A 4 10.85 5.69 15.86
CA SER A 4 9.94 4.94 15.00
C SER A 4 10.58 3.64 14.54
N VAL A 5 9.76 2.61 14.29
CA VAL A 5 10.22 1.33 13.75
C VAL A 5 9.28 0.85 12.65
N ASP A 6 9.84 0.26 11.60
CA ASP A 6 9.09 -0.39 10.54
C ASP A 6 8.71 -1.82 10.93
N LEU A 7 7.42 -2.13 10.83
CA LEU A 7 6.83 -3.42 11.13
C LEU A 7 6.43 -4.13 9.84
N PRO A 8 6.60 -5.46 9.77
CA PRO A 8 6.10 -6.26 8.66
C PRO A 8 4.58 -6.24 8.61
N TYR A 9 4.00 -6.48 7.44
CA TYR A 9 2.54 -6.49 7.28
C TYR A 9 1.85 -7.71 7.92
N ALA A 10 2.57 -8.73 8.37
CA ALA A 10 1.98 -9.95 8.90
C ALA A 10 2.85 -10.65 9.97
N ASN A 11 2.32 -11.76 10.49
CA ASN A 11 2.88 -12.53 11.59
C ASN A 11 4.14 -13.35 11.24
N TYR A 12 4.60 -13.40 9.98
CA TYR A 12 5.72 -14.26 9.58
C TYR A 12 6.99 -14.00 10.42
N SER A 13 7.32 -12.73 10.61
CA SER A 13 8.37 -12.27 11.52
C SER A 13 7.78 -11.53 12.73
N GLY A 14 6.67 -10.81 12.55
CA GLY A 14 6.06 -9.99 13.61
C GLY A 14 5.65 -10.77 14.87
N ARG A 15 5.44 -12.09 14.76
CA ARG A 15 5.12 -12.96 15.91
C ARG A 15 6.23 -13.05 16.96
N TYR A 16 7.48 -12.79 16.57
CA TYR A 16 8.65 -12.91 17.45
C TYR A 16 8.99 -11.61 18.18
N PHE A 17 8.31 -10.50 17.89
CA PHE A 17 8.64 -9.21 18.48
C PHE A 17 8.09 -9.11 19.91
N ASP A 18 8.89 -8.62 20.86
CA ASP A 18 8.45 -8.29 22.21
C ASP A 18 7.70 -6.95 22.21
N ILE A 19 6.40 -7.01 21.91
CA ILE A 19 5.57 -5.81 21.80
C ILE A 19 5.34 -5.14 23.14
N ASP A 20 5.32 -5.90 24.24
CA ASP A 20 5.16 -5.35 25.58
C ASP A 20 6.36 -4.53 26.00
N PHE A 21 7.57 -4.95 25.62
CA PHE A 21 8.76 -4.13 25.75
C PHE A 21 8.73 -2.93 24.80
N LEU A 22 8.53 -3.16 23.49
CA LEU A 22 8.67 -2.12 22.46
C LEU A 22 7.70 -0.95 22.65
N LYS A 23 6.44 -1.21 23.04
CA LYS A 23 5.41 -0.17 23.18
C LYS A 23 5.74 0.89 24.24
N ASN A 24 6.67 0.61 25.16
CA ASN A 24 7.14 1.56 26.17
C ASN A 24 8.16 2.56 25.62
N PHE A 25 8.88 2.22 24.55
CA PHE A 25 10.01 3.02 24.04
C PHE A 25 9.76 3.58 22.64
N VAL A 26 8.95 2.90 21.83
CA VAL A 26 8.63 3.31 20.47
C VAL A 26 7.46 4.30 20.49
N ASN A 27 7.63 5.42 19.79
CA ASN A 27 6.60 6.43 19.59
C ASN A 27 5.67 6.03 18.44
N TYR A 28 6.24 5.56 17.33
CA TYR A 28 5.48 5.20 16.13
C TYR A 28 5.92 3.87 15.54
N PHE A 29 4.94 3.04 15.22
CA PHE A 29 5.09 1.78 14.52
C PHE A 29 4.57 1.95 13.09
N VAL A 30 5.48 1.95 12.12
CA VAL A 30 5.15 2.06 10.70
C VAL A 30 4.81 0.67 10.19
N VAL A 31 3.53 0.40 9.93
CA VAL A 31 3.15 -0.89 9.33
C VAL A 31 3.40 -0.78 7.83
N MET A 32 4.36 -1.56 7.30
CA MET A 32 4.71 -1.61 5.88
C MET A 32 3.60 -2.31 5.08
N SER A 33 2.45 -1.64 4.96
CA SER A 33 1.19 -2.11 4.37
C SER A 33 1.21 -2.13 2.84
N TYR A 34 2.25 -2.76 2.29
CA TYR A 34 2.54 -2.91 0.87
C TYR A 34 3.44 -4.15 0.70
N ASP A 35 3.83 -4.48 -0.55
CA ASP A 35 4.56 -5.70 -0.85
C ASP A 35 3.80 -6.97 -0.41
N TYR A 36 2.48 -6.98 -0.57
CA TYR A 36 1.69 -8.18 -0.27
C TYR A 36 1.84 -9.28 -1.32
N SER A 37 2.15 -8.92 -2.56
CA SER A 37 2.42 -9.85 -3.66
C SER A 37 3.70 -9.41 -4.38
N GLY A 38 4.53 -10.34 -4.83
CA GLY A 38 5.79 -10.01 -5.53
C GLY A 38 6.48 -11.26 -6.09
N ALA A 39 7.79 -11.18 -6.33
CA ALA A 39 8.57 -12.31 -6.86
C ALA A 39 8.59 -13.55 -5.92
N TRP A 40 8.23 -13.37 -4.65
CA TRP A 40 8.08 -14.44 -3.66
C TRP A 40 6.69 -15.10 -3.68
N SER A 41 5.75 -14.60 -4.48
CA SER A 41 4.40 -15.16 -4.60
C SER A 41 4.37 -16.28 -5.63
N SER A 42 3.43 -17.23 -5.47
CA SER A 42 3.19 -18.30 -6.46
C SER A 42 2.34 -17.86 -7.64
N ILE A 43 1.53 -16.82 -7.45
CA ILE A 43 0.68 -16.19 -8.45
C ILE A 43 0.83 -14.68 -8.35
N SER A 44 0.47 -13.99 -9.42
CA SER A 44 0.43 -12.54 -9.45
C SER A 44 -0.67 -12.01 -8.52
N GLY A 45 -0.48 -10.80 -8.00
CA GLY A 45 -1.45 -10.20 -7.07
C GLY A 45 -1.33 -8.70 -6.93
N TYR A 46 -1.97 -8.17 -5.90
CA TYR A 46 -1.99 -6.74 -5.62
C TYR A 46 -0.81 -6.34 -4.72
N ASN A 47 -0.22 -5.17 -4.98
CA ASN A 47 0.89 -4.66 -4.17
C ASN A 47 0.43 -4.25 -2.77
N ALA A 48 -0.67 -3.50 -2.69
CA ALA A 48 -1.18 -2.90 -1.45
C ALA A 48 -2.73 -2.89 -1.39
N PRO A 49 -3.41 -4.04 -1.46
CA PRO A 49 -4.87 -4.07 -1.43
C PRO A 49 -5.43 -3.65 -0.06
N LEU A 50 -6.41 -2.74 -0.03
CA LEU A 50 -7.03 -2.30 1.22
C LEU A 50 -7.71 -3.47 1.95
N LYS A 51 -8.35 -4.36 1.19
CA LYS A 51 -9.01 -5.58 1.66
C LYS A 51 -8.74 -6.72 0.68
N SER A 52 -8.68 -7.97 1.14
CA SER A 52 -8.60 -9.13 0.23
C SER A 52 -9.74 -9.11 -0.77
N GLY A 53 -9.39 -9.27 -2.05
CA GLY A 53 -10.31 -9.48 -3.15
C GLY A 53 -10.39 -10.95 -3.53
N PHE A 54 -10.73 -11.22 -4.79
CA PHE A 54 -10.86 -12.58 -5.31
C PHE A 54 -9.55 -13.40 -5.22
N CYS A 55 -8.39 -12.74 -5.22
CA CYS A 55 -7.09 -13.39 -5.06
C CYS A 55 -6.77 -13.89 -3.65
N ASN A 56 -7.62 -13.56 -2.67
CA ASN A 56 -7.44 -13.95 -1.28
C ASN A 56 -6.00 -13.72 -0.75
N THR A 57 -5.36 -12.64 -1.20
CA THR A 57 -4.03 -12.22 -0.75
C THR A 57 -4.14 -11.58 0.63
N HIS A 58 -3.01 -11.42 1.31
CA HIS A 58 -2.92 -10.51 2.45
C HIS A 58 -3.37 -9.09 2.08
N ASP A 59 -3.80 -8.33 3.08
CA ASP A 59 -4.42 -7.02 2.91
C ASP A 59 -4.14 -6.09 4.09
N ILE A 60 -4.35 -4.79 3.86
CA ILE A 60 -4.09 -3.71 4.82
C ILE A 60 -4.94 -3.85 6.07
N GLN A 61 -6.24 -4.18 5.93
CA GLN A 61 -7.15 -4.30 7.07
C GLN A 61 -6.65 -5.35 8.06
N LYS A 62 -6.33 -6.56 7.58
CA LYS A 62 -5.82 -7.64 8.40
C LYS A 62 -4.45 -7.33 9.01
N SER A 63 -3.59 -6.61 8.29
CA SER A 63 -2.29 -6.18 8.82
C SER A 63 -2.43 -5.23 10.00
N ILE A 64 -3.33 -4.25 9.90
CA ILE A 64 -3.59 -3.30 10.98
C ILE A 64 -4.28 -4.00 12.16
N GLU A 65 -5.29 -4.84 11.89
CA GLU A 65 -5.98 -5.66 12.90
C GLU A 65 -5.00 -6.55 13.68
N TYR A 66 -4.03 -7.16 12.98
CA TYR A 66 -3.00 -7.97 13.63
C TYR A 66 -2.19 -7.17 14.65
N TRP A 67 -1.71 -5.97 14.30
CA TRP A 67 -0.90 -5.15 15.20
C TRP A 67 -1.69 -4.54 16.35
N LEU A 68 -2.96 -4.18 16.11
CA LEU A 68 -3.89 -3.78 17.17
C LEU A 68 -4.13 -4.93 18.14
N ALA A 69 -4.38 -6.14 17.63
CA ALA A 69 -4.58 -7.34 18.47
C ALA A 69 -3.33 -7.74 19.28
N ARG A 70 -2.14 -7.29 18.84
CA ARG A 70 -0.87 -7.45 19.57
C ARG A 70 -0.67 -6.41 20.68
N GLY A 71 -1.63 -5.50 20.89
CA GLY A 71 -1.62 -4.53 21.97
C GLY A 71 -0.90 -3.22 21.66
N ILE A 72 -0.62 -2.94 20.39
CA ILE A 72 -0.12 -1.61 19.97
C ILE A 72 -1.31 -0.64 19.96
N ASP A 73 -1.19 0.47 20.67
CA ASP A 73 -2.15 1.57 20.63
C ASP A 73 -2.31 2.07 19.18
N SER A 74 -3.55 2.21 18.70
CA SER A 74 -3.83 2.70 17.35
C SER A 74 -3.17 4.05 17.07
N LYS A 75 -3.07 4.93 18.06
CA LYS A 75 -2.42 6.25 17.94
C LYS A 75 -0.92 6.19 17.76
N LYS A 76 -0.30 5.04 18.03
CA LYS A 76 1.11 4.79 17.73
C LYS A 76 1.31 4.11 16.37
N ILE A 77 0.26 3.67 15.69
CA ILE A 77 0.38 3.02 14.38
C ILE A 77 0.34 4.06 13.26
N LEU A 78 1.34 4.03 12.37
CA LEU A 78 1.33 4.75 11.11
C LEU A 78 1.06 3.76 9.97
N LEU A 79 0.04 4.04 9.15
CA LEU A 79 -0.25 3.24 7.98
C LEU A 79 0.76 3.54 6.87
N GLY A 80 1.55 2.54 6.45
CA GLY A 80 2.45 2.66 5.32
C GLY A 80 1.72 2.69 3.97
N ILE A 81 2.00 3.69 3.13
CA ILE A 81 1.49 3.82 1.77
C ILE A 81 2.65 3.79 0.78
N PRO A 82 2.63 2.92 -0.24
CA PRO A 82 3.68 2.87 -1.25
C PRO A 82 3.43 3.91 -2.36
N PHE A 83 4.48 4.60 -2.79
CA PHE A 83 4.49 5.44 -4.01
C PHE A 83 5.03 4.65 -5.22
N TYR A 84 4.87 3.34 -5.18
CA TYR A 84 5.21 2.40 -6.25
C TYR A 84 4.16 1.29 -6.34
N GLY A 85 4.21 0.58 -7.46
CA GLY A 85 3.47 -0.64 -7.69
C GLY A 85 4.39 -1.83 -7.96
N ARG A 86 3.78 -2.98 -8.21
CA ARG A 86 4.46 -4.19 -8.67
C ARG A 86 3.90 -4.65 -10.00
N ALA A 87 4.82 -5.02 -10.89
CA ALA A 87 4.53 -5.58 -12.19
C ALA A 87 4.75 -7.09 -12.19
N PHE A 88 4.03 -7.79 -13.05
CA PHE A 88 4.17 -9.23 -13.29
C PHE A 88 4.00 -9.50 -14.78
N ASP A 89 4.71 -10.50 -15.32
CA ASP A 89 4.54 -11.01 -16.68
C ASP A 89 3.25 -11.87 -16.83
N ALA A 90 2.12 -11.27 -16.48
CA ALA A 90 0.77 -11.84 -16.50
C ALA A 90 -0.23 -10.85 -17.11
N ASP A 91 -1.42 -11.34 -17.50
CA ASP A 91 -2.48 -10.51 -18.08
C ASP A 91 -3.42 -9.92 -17.01
N GLY A 92 -3.08 -10.09 -15.74
CA GLY A 92 -3.85 -9.59 -14.61
C GLY A 92 -3.47 -10.25 -13.29
N PRO A 93 -4.18 -9.88 -12.20
CA PRO A 93 -4.00 -10.50 -10.89
C PRO A 93 -4.47 -11.97 -10.90
N CYS A 94 -3.99 -12.77 -9.95
CA CYS A 94 -4.33 -14.19 -9.78
C CYS A 94 -3.87 -15.13 -10.90
N GLN A 95 -2.78 -14.82 -11.57
CA GLN A 95 -2.29 -15.62 -12.69
C GLN A 95 -0.88 -16.14 -12.44
N GLU A 96 -0.53 -17.23 -13.11
CA GLU A 96 0.85 -17.68 -13.17
C GLU A 96 1.74 -16.63 -13.84
N PHE A 97 2.94 -16.46 -13.30
CA PHE A 97 3.93 -15.51 -13.74
C PHE A 97 5.33 -16.11 -13.52
N ASN A 98 6.35 -15.57 -14.21
CA ASN A 98 7.75 -15.96 -14.00
C ASN A 98 8.58 -14.84 -13.40
N GLN A 99 8.24 -13.58 -13.71
CA GLN A 99 8.98 -12.40 -13.29
C GLN A 99 8.07 -11.37 -12.65
N SER A 100 8.57 -10.77 -11.57
CA SER A 100 7.94 -9.62 -10.93
C SER A 100 8.98 -8.58 -10.55
N PHE A 101 8.65 -7.31 -10.72
CA PHE A 101 9.53 -6.19 -10.37
C PHE A 101 8.72 -5.01 -9.84
N ALA A 102 9.36 -4.13 -9.07
CA ALA A 102 8.76 -2.89 -8.59
C ALA A 102 8.79 -1.81 -9.69
N ALA A 103 7.74 -1.01 -9.79
CA ALA A 103 7.65 0.10 -10.71
C ALA A 103 7.20 1.36 -9.96
N THR A 104 8.00 2.43 -10.01
CA THR A 104 7.67 3.70 -9.35
C THR A 104 6.37 4.30 -9.91
N TYR A 105 5.62 5.07 -9.10
CA TYR A 105 4.39 5.71 -9.57
C TYR A 105 4.64 6.60 -10.80
N ARG A 106 5.74 7.36 -10.84
CA ARG A 106 6.14 8.15 -12.02
C ARG A 106 6.29 7.30 -13.29
N ASN A 107 6.83 6.08 -13.19
CA ASN A 107 6.95 5.19 -14.34
C ASN A 107 5.56 4.69 -14.75
N ILE A 108 4.73 4.27 -13.80
CA ILE A 108 3.37 3.79 -14.08
C ILE A 108 2.51 4.91 -14.70
N LEU A 109 2.67 6.15 -14.26
CA LEU A 109 1.97 7.30 -14.83
C LEU A 109 2.30 7.51 -16.31
N SER A 110 3.55 7.26 -16.72
CA SER A 110 3.91 7.30 -18.13
C SER A 110 3.18 6.23 -18.96
N LEU A 111 2.89 5.07 -18.35
CA LEU A 111 2.14 3.98 -18.98
C LEU A 111 0.63 4.29 -19.06
N LEU A 112 0.06 4.98 -18.06
CA LEU A 112 -1.34 5.44 -18.08
C LEU A 112 -1.65 6.34 -19.28
N LYS A 113 -0.65 7.10 -19.75
CA LYS A 113 -0.77 7.98 -20.92
C LYS A 113 -0.58 7.24 -22.25
N ASN A 114 -0.22 5.95 -22.22
CA ASN A 114 0.06 5.14 -23.39
C ASN A 114 -1.16 4.28 -23.76
N GLU A 115 -1.67 4.44 -24.98
CA GLU A 115 -2.85 3.73 -25.50
C GLU A 115 -2.73 2.19 -25.50
N ASN A 116 -1.50 1.66 -25.40
CA ASN A 116 -1.23 0.23 -25.31
C ASN A 116 -1.46 -0.34 -23.90
N TYR A 117 -1.79 0.49 -22.91
CA TYR A 117 -2.18 0.05 -21.58
C TYR A 117 -3.65 0.37 -21.32
N GLN A 118 -4.31 -0.52 -20.62
CA GLN A 118 -5.68 -0.34 -20.17
C GLN A 118 -5.71 -0.27 -18.65
N TYR A 119 -6.36 0.77 -18.13
CA TYR A 119 -6.60 0.94 -16.70
C TYR A 119 -7.82 0.14 -16.26
N PHE A 120 -7.71 -0.46 -15.09
CA PHE A 120 -8.78 -1.15 -14.41
C PHE A 120 -8.78 -0.78 -12.93
N TRP A 121 -9.98 -0.85 -12.34
CA TRP A 121 -10.18 -0.63 -10.92
C TRP A 121 -10.83 -1.86 -10.29
N ASP A 122 -10.15 -2.48 -9.31
CA ASP A 122 -10.77 -3.53 -8.51
C ASP A 122 -11.55 -2.89 -7.35
N PHE A 123 -12.88 -2.96 -7.44
CA PHE A 123 -13.79 -2.37 -6.46
C PHE A 123 -13.72 -3.03 -5.08
N MET A 124 -13.29 -4.29 -4.96
CA MET A 124 -13.24 -4.99 -3.69
C MET A 124 -12.00 -4.60 -2.90
N THR A 125 -10.84 -4.60 -3.58
CA THR A 125 -9.54 -4.29 -2.99
C THR A 125 -9.25 -2.80 -2.92
N LYS A 126 -10.04 -1.97 -3.63
CA LYS A 126 -9.78 -0.53 -3.85
C LYS A 126 -8.40 -0.28 -4.46
N THR A 127 -8.02 -1.11 -5.43
CA THR A 127 -6.68 -1.08 -6.03
C THR A 127 -6.77 -0.90 -7.55
N PRO A 128 -6.06 0.07 -8.13
CA PRO A 128 -5.92 0.19 -9.56
C PRO A 128 -4.90 -0.81 -10.10
N TYR A 129 -5.09 -1.19 -11.37
CA TYR A 129 -4.06 -1.90 -12.12
C TYR A 129 -4.09 -1.54 -13.60
N LEU A 130 -2.93 -1.68 -14.25
CA LEU A 130 -2.77 -1.53 -15.70
C LEU A 130 -2.50 -2.89 -16.33
N VAL A 131 -3.11 -3.20 -17.46
CA VAL A 131 -2.76 -4.37 -18.29
C VAL A 131 -2.28 -3.89 -19.66
N SER A 132 -1.20 -4.45 -20.17
CA SER A 132 -0.77 -4.19 -21.54
C SER A 132 -1.67 -4.92 -22.54
N LYS A 133 -2.06 -4.23 -23.62
CA LYS A 133 -2.85 -4.80 -24.73
C LYS A 133 -2.01 -5.63 -25.69
N LYS A 134 -0.68 -5.55 -25.60
CA LYS A 134 0.27 -6.15 -26.57
C LYS A 134 1.19 -7.19 -25.95
N ASN A 135 1.59 -6.96 -24.70
CA ASN A 135 2.54 -7.81 -24.00
C ASN A 135 1.83 -8.45 -22.81
N LYS A 136 2.27 -9.65 -22.42
CA LYS A 136 1.79 -10.30 -21.19
C LYS A 136 2.44 -9.62 -19.98
N ILE A 137 1.93 -8.45 -19.59
CA ILE A 137 2.39 -7.70 -18.42
C ILE A 137 1.27 -6.85 -17.84
N TYR A 138 1.17 -6.85 -16.51
CA TYR A 138 0.29 -5.95 -15.78
C TYR A 138 0.99 -5.33 -14.56
N TYR A 139 0.45 -4.22 -14.06
CA TYR A 139 0.99 -3.43 -12.94
C TYR A 139 -0.11 -3.18 -11.92
N SER A 140 0.07 -3.60 -10.66
CA SER A 140 -0.77 -3.18 -9.52
C SER A 140 -0.08 -2.05 -8.75
N PHE A 141 -0.78 -0.99 -8.41
CA PHE A 141 -0.18 0.21 -7.82
C PHE A 141 -1.16 0.99 -6.94
N ASP A 142 -0.72 2.13 -6.43
CA ASP A 142 -1.56 3.13 -5.78
C ASP A 142 -1.69 4.39 -6.64
N ASP A 143 -2.90 4.91 -6.73
CA ASP A 143 -3.21 6.20 -7.34
C ASP A 143 -3.93 7.10 -6.32
N PRO A 144 -4.27 8.37 -6.66
CA PRO A 144 -4.98 9.23 -5.74
C PRO A 144 -6.28 8.62 -5.18
N SER A 145 -7.02 7.84 -5.98
CA SER A 145 -8.28 7.23 -5.53
C SER A 145 -8.03 6.14 -4.50
N SER A 146 -7.09 5.22 -4.71
CA SER A 146 -6.77 4.17 -3.71
C SER A 146 -6.14 4.75 -2.45
N ILE A 147 -5.31 5.79 -2.58
CA ILE A 147 -4.74 6.51 -1.44
C ILE A 147 -5.85 7.15 -0.59
N ASN A 148 -6.82 7.81 -1.22
CA ASN A 148 -7.97 8.38 -0.52
C ASN A 148 -8.66 7.34 0.37
N TYR A 149 -9.00 6.16 -0.19
CA TYR A 149 -9.63 5.08 0.57
C TYR A 149 -8.77 4.59 1.75
N LYS A 150 -7.44 4.50 1.58
CA LYS A 150 -6.51 4.06 2.63
C LYS A 150 -6.37 5.09 3.74
N VAL A 151 -6.28 6.37 3.39
CA VAL A 151 -6.21 7.46 4.38
C VAL A 151 -7.53 7.57 5.15
N LEU A 152 -8.68 7.42 4.48
CA LEU A 152 -9.98 7.33 5.15
C LEU A 152 -10.07 6.12 6.09
N TYR A 153 -9.50 4.97 5.70
CA TYR A 153 -9.42 3.82 6.57
C TYR A 153 -8.57 4.09 7.81
N ALA A 154 -7.38 4.68 7.65
CA ALA A 154 -6.52 5.06 8.78
C ALA A 154 -7.25 6.01 9.75
N PHE A 155 -8.01 6.96 9.23
CA PHE A 155 -8.84 7.86 10.03
C PHE A 155 -9.92 7.11 10.83
N ARG A 156 -10.68 6.23 10.16
CA ARG A 156 -11.74 5.42 10.79
C ARG A 156 -11.23 4.49 11.87
N MET A 157 -10.03 3.96 11.70
CA MET A 157 -9.34 3.12 12.70
C MET A 157 -8.63 3.93 13.78
N ASN A 158 -8.78 5.26 13.75
CA ASN A 158 -8.17 6.18 14.71
C ASN A 158 -6.64 6.06 14.80
N LEU A 159 -5.98 5.73 13.68
CA LEU A 159 -4.53 5.53 13.63
C LEU A 159 -3.77 6.83 13.92
N GLY A 160 -2.48 6.69 14.24
CA GLY A 160 -1.57 7.81 14.52
C GLY A 160 -1.24 8.66 13.30
N GLY A 161 -1.35 8.10 12.09
CA GLY A 161 -1.09 8.82 10.85
C GLY A 161 -0.69 7.91 9.69
N ILE A 162 0.04 8.49 8.74
CA ILE A 162 0.48 7.86 7.49
C ILE A 162 2.01 7.92 7.43
N ALA A 163 2.63 6.85 6.93
CA ALA A 163 4.04 6.81 6.54
C ALA A 163 4.13 6.48 5.04
N ILE A 164 5.15 6.98 4.34
CA ILE A 164 5.24 6.90 2.87
C ILE A 164 6.54 6.18 2.47
N TRP A 165 6.44 5.22 1.56
CA TRP A 165 7.60 4.58 0.92
C TRP A 165 7.53 4.66 -0.62
N GLU A 166 8.40 5.37 -1.32
CA GLU A 166 9.20 6.47 -0.78
C GLU A 166 8.95 7.75 -1.57
N ILE A 167 9.31 8.87 -0.95
CA ILE A 167 8.86 10.21 -1.33
C ILE A 167 9.30 10.63 -2.74
N THR A 168 10.35 10.02 -3.30
CA THR A 168 10.87 10.39 -4.63
C THR A 168 10.09 9.78 -5.79
N GLN A 169 9.27 8.75 -5.51
CA GLN A 169 8.69 7.89 -6.54
C GLN A 169 7.42 8.47 -7.18
N ASP A 170 6.86 9.53 -6.60
CA ASP A 170 5.72 10.27 -7.15
C ASP A 170 6.10 11.61 -7.79
N ILE A 171 7.40 11.93 -7.90
CA ILE A 171 7.87 13.22 -8.44
C ILE A 171 7.86 13.19 -9.97
N VAL A 172 7.13 14.14 -10.57
CA VAL A 172 7.16 14.46 -12.00
C VAL A 172 7.32 15.97 -12.16
N ASP A 173 8.27 16.42 -12.98
CA ASP A 173 8.57 17.84 -13.20
C ASP A 173 8.73 18.64 -11.90
N ASN A 174 9.41 18.07 -10.90
CA ASN A 174 9.61 18.61 -9.55
C ASN A 174 8.34 18.78 -8.69
N HIS A 175 7.23 18.12 -9.04
CA HIS A 175 5.98 18.14 -8.27
C HIS A 175 5.62 16.74 -7.74
N HIS A 176 5.20 16.66 -6.49
CA HIS A 176 4.60 15.46 -5.90
C HIS A 176 3.18 15.26 -6.38
N LEU A 177 2.84 14.04 -6.82
CA LEU A 177 1.53 13.73 -7.38
C LEU A 177 0.62 12.95 -6.42
N LEU A 178 1.18 12.23 -5.44
CA LEU A 178 0.42 11.39 -4.52
C LEU A 178 0.32 12.00 -3.12
N LEU A 179 1.39 12.66 -2.64
CA LEU A 179 1.37 13.34 -1.34
C LEU A 179 0.23 14.37 -1.18
N PRO A 180 -0.12 15.20 -2.18
CA PRO A 180 -1.21 16.16 -2.06
C PRO A 180 -2.56 15.51 -1.72
N GLU A 181 -2.84 14.32 -2.26
CA GLU A 181 -4.08 13.58 -1.98
C GLU A 181 -4.16 13.14 -0.50
N ILE A 182 -3.04 12.69 0.07
CA ILE A 182 -2.95 12.34 1.49
C ILE A 182 -3.28 13.56 2.36
N VAL A 183 -2.62 14.69 2.06
CA VAL A 183 -2.81 15.95 2.81
C VAL A 183 -4.25 16.43 2.71
N GLN A 184 -4.83 16.42 1.51
CA GLN A 184 -6.20 16.87 1.29
C GLN A 184 -7.21 15.97 2.00
N THR A 185 -7.03 14.64 1.94
CA THR A 185 -7.91 13.69 2.60
C THR A 185 -7.88 13.89 4.12
N ILE A 186 -6.70 14.08 4.73
CA ILE A 186 -6.58 14.33 6.17
C ILE A 186 -7.31 15.63 6.54
N LYS A 187 -7.04 16.74 5.82
CA LYS A 187 -7.66 18.04 6.10
C LYS A 187 -9.19 17.97 6.04
N ASN A 188 -9.73 17.34 5.00
CA ASN A 188 -11.17 17.22 4.81
C ASN A 188 -11.86 16.47 5.94
N ASN A 189 -11.19 15.49 6.56
CA ASN A 189 -11.80 14.67 7.61
C ASN A 189 -11.53 15.23 9.02
N GLN A 190 -10.47 16.00 9.23
CA GLN A 190 -10.27 16.73 10.49
C GLN A 190 -11.31 17.84 10.70
N LEU A 191 -11.84 18.42 9.61
CA LEU A 191 -12.89 19.45 9.68
C LEU A 191 -14.29 18.89 9.97
N LEU A 192 -14.46 17.56 9.98
CA LEU A 192 -15.75 16.89 10.21
C LEU A 192 -15.90 16.32 11.64
N ASN A 193 -14.85 16.42 12.47
CA ASN A 193 -14.83 16.03 13.88
C ASN A 193 -14.78 17.26 14.78
#